data_AF-A0A427XZA7-F1
#
_entry.id   AF-A0A427XZA7-F1
#
_cell.length_a   1.000
_cell.length_b   1.000
_cell.length_c   1.000
_cell.angle_alpha   90.00
_cell.angle_beta   90.00
_cell.angle_gamma   90.00
#
_symmetry.space_group_name_H-M   'P 1'
#
loop_
_entity.id
_entity.type
_entity.pdbx_description
1 polymer ?
#
loop_
_entity_poly.entity_id
_entity_poly.type
_entity_poly.pdbx_seq_one_letter_code
_entity_poly.pdbx_strand_id
1 'polypeptide(L)'
;MGASGQKEERLLWWDEDKEEPYLLIPGFPDLRITPFRKEDDPHLVELYNDPLIGSWAWRRPYPYLLADRDFVWNVLYPPQQAAMALLKPLLTLPSDPRGAEQAMLKAVITGWCVWVGMDTLIAHVETRNTGSQSVVRRCGFTLVDLEQREWPADKGGGMRELGLWVLDLKRVGSGSEA
;
A
#
# COMPACT_ATOMS: atom_id res chain seq x y z
N MET A 1 34.61 -19.94 15.18
CA MET A 1 33.14 -20.05 15.15
C MET A 1 32.55 -18.71 15.52
N GLY A 2 32.39 -17.82 14.53
CA GLY A 2 31.75 -16.52 14.74
C GLY A 2 30.26 -16.71 14.60
N ALA A 3 29.50 -16.33 15.63
CA ALA A 3 28.05 -16.33 15.61
C ALA A 3 27.57 -15.41 14.48
N SER A 4 27.11 -16.01 13.37
CA SER A 4 26.26 -15.30 12.41
C SER A 4 24.91 -15.07 13.09
N GLY A 5 24.84 -14.04 13.92
CA GLY A 5 23.56 -13.49 14.33
C GLY A 5 22.84 -13.10 13.05
N GLN A 6 21.76 -13.81 12.72
CA GLN A 6 20.79 -13.33 11.77
C GLN A 6 20.37 -11.95 12.29
N LYS A 7 20.90 -10.87 11.69
CA LYS A 7 20.32 -9.56 11.86
C LYS A 7 18.89 -9.70 11.35
N GLU A 8 17.92 -9.62 12.24
CA GLU A 8 16.53 -9.42 11.83
C GLU A 8 16.55 -8.23 10.86
N GLU A 9 16.26 -8.50 9.58
CA GLU A 9 16.27 -7.49 8.53
C GLU A 9 15.06 -6.58 8.74
N ARG A 10 15.27 -5.60 9.62
CA ARG A 10 14.24 -4.62 9.91
C ARG A 10 14.04 -3.74 8.67
N LEU A 11 12.85 -3.72 8.09
CA LEU A 11 12.49 -2.83 6.99
C LEU A 11 12.00 -1.48 7.46
N LEU A 12 11.22 -1.45 8.55
CA LEU A 12 10.54 -0.24 9.01
C LEU A 12 11.41 0.45 10.05
N TRP A 13 11.86 1.64 9.72
CA TRP A 13 12.73 2.48 10.54
C TRP A 13 12.05 3.80 10.85
N TRP A 14 12.66 4.56 11.75
CA TRP A 14 12.23 5.89 12.13
C TRP A 14 13.34 6.89 11.84
N ASP A 15 12.99 7.98 11.15
CA ASP A 15 13.85 9.12 10.91
C ASP A 15 13.63 10.09 12.07
N GLU A 16 14.60 10.20 12.98
CA GLU A 16 14.49 11.08 14.15
C GLU A 16 14.53 12.56 13.76
N ASP A 17 15.22 12.90 12.66
CA ASP A 17 15.35 14.29 12.21
C ASP A 17 14.03 14.80 11.60
N LYS A 18 13.33 13.91 10.89
CA LYS A 18 12.05 14.22 10.24
C LYS A 18 10.82 13.77 11.03
N GLU A 19 11.04 13.11 12.17
CA GLU A 19 10.02 12.49 13.02
C GLU A 19 8.98 11.65 12.23
N GLU A 20 9.46 10.79 11.35
CA GLU A 20 8.59 10.00 10.47
C GLU A 20 9.11 8.57 10.23
N PRO A 21 8.24 7.61 9.88
CA PRO A 21 8.68 6.29 9.51
C PRO A 21 9.28 6.28 8.10
N TYR A 22 10.23 5.39 7.84
CA TYR A 22 10.69 5.08 6.49
C TYR A 22 10.95 3.59 6.31
N LEU A 23 10.91 3.13 5.06
CA LEU A 23 11.26 1.75 4.71
C LEU A 23 12.59 1.71 3.98
N LEU A 24 13.44 0.76 4.34
CA LEU A 24 14.60 0.39 3.52
C LEU A 24 14.21 -0.62 2.45
N ILE A 25 14.88 -0.55 1.30
CA ILE A 25 14.72 -1.54 0.24
C ILE A 25 15.85 -2.57 0.37
N PRO A 26 15.55 -3.87 0.60
CA PRO A 26 16.58 -4.91 0.67
C PRO A 26 17.48 -4.92 -0.57
N GLY A 27 18.80 -4.91 -0.34
CA GLY A 27 19.80 -4.84 -1.41
C GLY A 27 20.08 -3.43 -1.97
N PHE A 28 19.34 -2.41 -1.54
CA PHE A 28 19.53 -1.01 -1.94
C PHE A 28 19.53 -0.10 -0.71
N PRO A 29 20.60 -0.13 0.12
CA PRO A 29 20.63 0.54 1.42
C PRO A 29 20.52 2.07 1.33
N ASP A 30 20.84 2.65 0.18
CA ASP A 30 20.78 4.10 -0.06
C ASP A 30 19.38 4.58 -0.49
N LEU A 31 18.46 3.66 -0.76
CA LEU A 31 17.09 3.97 -1.15
C LEU A 31 16.13 3.78 0.03
N ARG A 32 15.30 4.80 0.25
CA ARG A 32 14.27 4.83 1.30
C ARG A 32 12.91 5.10 0.68
N ILE A 33 11.88 4.38 1.13
CA ILE A 33 10.49 4.74 0.88
C ILE A 33 10.04 5.58 2.07
N THR A 34 9.50 6.77 1.81
CA THR A 34 9.05 7.70 2.85
C THR A 34 7.60 8.12 2.60
N PRO A 35 6.90 8.63 3.63
CA PRO A 35 5.57 9.20 3.47
C PRO A 35 5.54 10.31 2.41
N PHE A 36 4.41 10.44 1.69
CA PHE A 36 4.20 11.53 0.74
C PHE A 36 4.22 12.89 1.44
N ARG A 37 4.87 13.86 0.81
CA ARG A 37 4.96 15.26 1.23
C ARG A 37 4.53 16.19 0.11
N LYS A 38 4.17 17.42 0.46
CA LYS A 38 3.62 18.37 -0.52
C LYS A 38 4.65 18.74 -1.58
N GLU A 39 5.91 18.69 -1.20
CA GLU A 39 7.06 18.93 -2.06
C GLU A 39 7.22 17.84 -3.13
N ASP A 40 6.60 16.66 -2.96
CA ASP A 40 6.63 15.57 -3.93
C ASP A 40 5.69 15.83 -5.12
N ASP A 41 4.82 16.83 -5.07
CA ASP A 41 3.81 17.11 -6.09
C ASP A 41 4.36 17.18 -7.53
N PRO A 42 5.47 17.89 -7.82
CA PRO A 42 6.04 17.91 -9.17
C PRO A 42 6.54 16.54 -9.62
N HIS A 43 7.09 15.75 -8.70
CA HIS A 43 7.59 14.41 -8.96
C HIS A 43 6.46 13.41 -9.21
N LEU A 44 5.32 13.57 -8.53
CA LEU A 44 4.12 12.76 -8.80
C LEU A 44 3.57 13.03 -10.20
N VAL A 45 3.62 14.29 -10.66
CA VAL A 45 3.25 14.65 -12.04
C VAL A 45 4.16 13.95 -13.03
N GLU A 46 5.46 14.01 -12.83
CA GLU A 46 6.43 13.30 -13.68
C GLU A 46 6.17 11.78 -13.68
N LEU A 47 6.10 11.17 -12.49
CA LEU A 47 5.93 9.73 -12.30
C LEU A 47 4.66 9.17 -12.95
N TYR A 48 3.51 9.84 -12.78
CA TYR A 48 2.24 9.34 -13.32
C TYR A 48 2.05 9.62 -14.81
N ASN A 49 2.87 10.48 -15.40
CA ASN A 49 2.91 10.65 -16.85
C ASN A 49 3.90 9.70 -17.53
N ASP A 50 4.77 9.01 -16.79
CA ASP A 50 5.61 7.95 -17.34
C ASP A 50 4.74 6.86 -18.00
N PRO A 51 4.95 6.52 -19.29
CA PRO A 51 4.09 5.58 -20.02
C PRO A 51 4.03 4.17 -19.40
N LEU A 52 5.12 3.72 -18.76
CA LEU A 52 5.18 2.40 -18.11
C LEU A 52 4.41 2.39 -16.79
N ILE A 53 4.29 3.54 -16.10
CA ILE A 53 3.63 3.62 -14.79
C ILE A 53 2.18 4.09 -14.93
N GLY A 54 1.95 5.17 -15.68
CA GLY A 54 0.63 5.79 -15.86
C GLY A 54 -0.41 4.83 -16.46
N SER A 55 0.03 3.91 -17.33
CA SER A 55 -0.85 2.91 -17.97
C SER A 55 -1.48 1.92 -16.99
N TRP A 56 -0.93 1.74 -15.79
CA TRP A 56 -1.49 0.87 -14.75
C TRP A 56 -2.37 1.60 -13.73
N ALA A 57 -2.31 2.93 -13.68
CA ALA A 57 -2.96 3.74 -12.64
C ALA A 57 -4.44 4.04 -12.98
N TRP A 58 -5.33 3.04 -13.01
CA TRP A 58 -6.76 3.13 -13.43
C TRP A 58 -7.51 4.40 -13.01
N ARG A 59 -7.38 4.84 -11.75
CA ARG A 59 -8.17 5.96 -11.20
C ARG A 59 -7.58 7.35 -11.49
N ARG A 60 -6.38 7.46 -12.06
CA ARG A 60 -5.68 8.73 -12.27
C ARG A 60 -5.88 9.26 -13.69
N PRO A 61 -6.17 10.55 -13.93
CA PRO A 61 -6.16 11.09 -15.29
C PRO A 61 -4.83 10.83 -16.00
N TYR A 62 -4.85 10.63 -17.32
CA TYR A 62 -3.66 10.57 -18.17
C TYR A 62 -3.86 11.50 -19.39
N PRO A 63 -3.06 12.56 -19.57
CA PRO A 63 -1.95 12.97 -18.71
C PRO A 63 -2.41 13.40 -17.32
N TYR A 64 -1.55 13.17 -16.32
CA TYR A 64 -1.79 13.57 -14.93
C TYR A 64 -1.29 14.99 -14.71
N LEU A 65 -2.16 15.92 -14.32
CA LEU A 65 -1.82 17.32 -14.10
C LEU A 65 -1.61 17.61 -12.61
N LEU A 66 -0.94 18.72 -12.30
CA LEU A 66 -0.80 19.18 -10.93
C LEU A 66 -2.17 19.42 -10.26
N ALA A 67 -3.20 19.75 -11.02
CA ALA A 67 -4.57 19.88 -10.51
C ALA A 67 -5.19 18.54 -10.06
N ASP A 68 -4.71 17.40 -10.59
CA ASP A 68 -5.24 16.07 -10.29
C ASP A 68 -4.68 15.48 -8.99
N ARG A 69 -3.75 16.19 -8.34
CA ARG A 69 -3.15 15.83 -7.04
C ARG A 69 -4.17 15.75 -5.92
N ASP A 70 -5.33 16.35 -6.08
CA ASP A 70 -6.39 16.38 -5.08
C ASP A 70 -6.77 14.98 -4.62
N PHE A 71 -6.71 13.95 -5.48
CA PHE A 71 -6.92 12.58 -5.01
C PHE A 71 -5.82 12.13 -4.04
N VAL A 72 -4.54 12.47 -4.26
CA VAL A 72 -3.47 12.15 -3.28
C VAL A 72 -3.79 12.83 -1.95
N TRP A 73 -4.07 14.13 -1.97
CA TRP A 73 -4.21 14.93 -0.76
C TRP A 73 -5.52 14.74 -0.03
N ASN A 74 -6.61 14.45 -0.74
CA ASN A 74 -7.93 14.30 -0.14
C ASN A 74 -8.27 12.84 0.18
N VAL A 75 -7.65 11.88 -0.51
CA VAL A 75 -7.97 10.45 -0.35
C VAL A 75 -6.83 9.67 0.32
N LEU A 76 -5.58 9.89 -0.07
CA LEU A 76 -4.45 9.07 0.42
C LEU A 76 -3.70 9.69 1.59
N TYR A 77 -3.58 11.02 1.63
CA TYR A 77 -2.82 11.71 2.66
C TYR A 77 -3.46 11.63 4.06
N PRO A 78 -4.78 11.80 4.25
CA PRO A 78 -5.38 11.65 5.58
C PRO A 78 -5.15 10.27 6.22
N PRO A 79 -5.38 9.13 5.53
CA PRO A 79 -5.07 7.83 6.11
C PRO A 79 -3.56 7.60 6.29
N GLN A 80 -2.69 8.18 5.44
CA GLN A 80 -1.25 8.14 5.68
C GLN A 80 -0.89 8.83 7.00
N GLN A 81 -1.40 10.04 7.25
CA GLN A 81 -1.15 10.77 8.49
C GLN A 81 -1.64 9.99 9.72
N ALA A 82 -2.84 9.39 9.62
CA ALA A 82 -3.37 8.52 10.67
C ALA A 82 -2.45 7.31 10.91
N ALA A 83 -1.97 6.65 9.85
CA ALA A 83 -1.05 5.53 9.96
C ALA A 83 0.29 5.95 10.59
N MET A 84 0.88 7.07 10.17
CA MET A 84 2.13 7.59 10.74
C MET A 84 2.02 7.83 12.25
N ALA A 85 0.91 8.42 12.70
CA ALA A 85 0.65 8.66 14.12
C ALA A 85 0.58 7.34 14.93
N LEU A 86 0.07 6.28 14.32
CA LEU A 86 -0.03 4.94 14.93
C LEU A 86 1.27 4.13 14.84
N LEU A 87 2.17 4.44 13.91
CA LEU A 87 3.38 3.65 13.68
C LEU A 87 4.48 3.91 14.72
N LYS A 88 4.64 5.14 15.24
CA LYS A 88 5.72 5.46 16.21
C LYS A 88 5.70 4.53 17.43
N PRO A 89 4.54 4.21 18.06
CA PRO A 89 4.45 3.23 19.14
C PRO A 89 4.66 1.76 18.71
N LEU A 90 4.40 1.42 17.45
CA LEU A 90 4.42 0.05 16.92
C LEU A 90 5.79 -0.40 16.37
N LEU A 91 6.76 0.53 16.29
CA LEU A 91 8.14 0.29 15.88
C LEU A 91 8.94 -0.66 16.80
N THR A 92 8.34 -1.22 17.84
CA THR A 92 8.95 -2.26 18.68
C THR A 92 8.73 -3.67 18.12
N LEU A 93 7.91 -3.82 17.07
CA LEU A 93 7.63 -5.11 16.45
C LEU A 93 8.70 -5.48 15.40
N PRO A 94 9.14 -6.75 15.32
CA PRO A 94 10.03 -7.20 14.27
C PRO A 94 9.35 -7.05 12.89
N SER A 95 10.09 -6.54 11.91
CA SER A 95 9.58 -6.39 10.54
C SER A 95 10.22 -7.41 9.60
N ASP A 96 9.41 -8.09 8.77
CA ASP A 96 9.87 -9.01 7.71
C ASP A 96 10.11 -8.24 6.39
N PRO A 97 11.27 -8.43 5.72
CA PRO A 97 11.63 -7.84 4.43
C PRO A 97 10.68 -8.05 3.25
N ARG A 98 9.71 -8.97 3.34
CA ARG A 98 8.77 -9.28 2.25
C ARG A 98 7.36 -8.72 2.46
N GLY A 99 7.21 -7.74 3.35
CA GLY A 99 5.91 -7.36 3.90
C GLY A 99 5.62 -5.88 4.04
N ALA A 100 6.34 -4.93 3.42
CA ALA A 100 6.03 -3.50 3.59
C ALA A 100 4.60 -3.13 3.14
N GLU A 101 4.22 -3.51 1.92
CA GLU A 101 2.85 -3.31 1.40
C GLU A 101 1.82 -4.09 2.23
N GLN A 102 2.19 -5.28 2.71
CA GLN A 102 1.37 -6.09 3.60
C GLN A 102 1.20 -5.46 4.98
N ALA A 103 2.24 -4.84 5.53
CA ALA A 103 2.25 -4.19 6.85
C ALA A 103 1.44 -2.90 6.81
N MET A 104 1.58 -2.11 5.73
CA MET A 104 0.72 -0.95 5.48
C MET A 104 -0.74 -1.37 5.33
N LEU A 105 -1.03 -2.36 4.48
CA LEU A 105 -2.41 -2.83 4.29
C LEU A 105 -2.97 -3.44 5.58
N LYS A 106 -2.19 -4.21 6.34
CA LYS A 106 -2.58 -4.69 7.67
C LYS A 106 -2.84 -3.55 8.65
N ALA A 107 -2.01 -2.50 8.69
CA ALA A 107 -2.23 -1.35 9.56
C ALA A 107 -3.53 -0.60 9.22
N VAL A 108 -3.85 -0.46 7.93
CA VAL A 108 -5.14 0.09 7.49
C VAL A 108 -6.29 -0.82 7.93
N ILE A 109 -6.17 -2.13 7.71
CA ILE A 109 -7.18 -3.14 8.08
C ILE A 109 -7.43 -3.15 9.59
N THR A 110 -6.39 -3.36 10.39
CA THR A 110 -6.51 -3.60 11.85
C THR A 110 -6.58 -2.31 12.65
N GLY A 111 -5.99 -1.21 12.15
CA GLY A 111 -6.04 0.09 12.78
C GLY A 111 -7.30 0.84 12.40
N TRP A 112 -7.44 1.21 11.12
CA TRP A 112 -8.54 2.05 10.68
C TRP A 112 -9.84 1.27 10.57
N CYS A 113 -9.90 0.25 9.71
CA CYS A 113 -11.17 -0.36 9.33
C CYS A 113 -11.88 -1.07 10.50
N VAL A 114 -11.13 -1.78 11.35
CA VAL A 114 -11.69 -2.36 12.58
C VAL A 114 -12.17 -1.27 13.55
N TRP A 115 -11.39 -0.20 13.75
CA TRP A 115 -11.77 0.87 14.68
C TRP A 115 -13.03 1.63 14.25
N VAL A 116 -13.20 1.90 12.95
CA VAL A 116 -14.43 2.54 12.44
C VAL A 116 -15.62 1.57 12.37
N GLY A 117 -15.45 0.31 12.79
CA GLY A 117 -16.51 -0.70 12.77
C GLY A 117 -16.91 -1.14 11.37
N MET A 118 -15.95 -1.17 10.42
CA MET A 118 -16.21 -1.73 9.10
C MET A 118 -16.33 -3.25 9.19
N ASP A 119 -17.33 -3.80 8.51
CA ASP A 119 -17.57 -5.25 8.49
C ASP A 119 -16.78 -5.97 7.38
N THR A 120 -16.50 -5.28 6.27
CA THR A 120 -15.97 -5.92 5.06
C THR A 120 -15.12 -4.94 4.25
N LEU A 121 -14.03 -5.45 3.68
CA LEU A 121 -13.23 -4.74 2.67
C LEU A 121 -13.27 -5.48 1.34
N ILE A 122 -13.36 -4.70 0.27
CA ILE A 122 -13.38 -5.20 -1.11
C ILE A 122 -12.23 -4.55 -1.87
N ALA A 123 -11.37 -5.37 -2.47
CA ALA A 123 -10.29 -4.94 -3.34
C ALA A 123 -10.52 -5.45 -4.77
N HIS A 124 -10.44 -4.55 -5.75
CA HIS A 124 -10.48 -4.90 -7.17
C HIS A 124 -9.06 -4.88 -7.70
N VAL A 125 -8.57 -6.01 -8.20
CA VAL A 125 -7.18 -6.17 -8.64
C VAL A 125 -7.13 -6.82 -10.01
N GLU A 126 -6.44 -6.22 -10.97
CA GLU A 126 -6.31 -6.80 -12.32
C GLU A 126 -5.65 -8.18 -12.25
N THR A 127 -6.19 -9.18 -12.96
CA THR A 127 -5.70 -10.56 -12.90
C THR A 127 -4.31 -10.76 -13.50
N ARG A 128 -3.80 -9.76 -14.22
CA ARG A 128 -2.40 -9.72 -14.71
C ARG A 128 -1.45 -8.98 -13.77
N ASN A 129 -1.96 -8.23 -12.78
CA ASN A 129 -1.14 -7.57 -11.77
C ASN A 129 -0.80 -8.56 -10.65
N THR A 130 0.24 -9.36 -10.88
CA THR A 130 0.68 -10.43 -9.97
C THR A 130 1.13 -9.92 -8.60
N GLY A 131 1.74 -8.73 -8.55
CA GLY A 131 2.17 -8.08 -7.32
C GLY A 131 1.01 -7.79 -6.39
N SER A 132 0.01 -7.04 -6.88
CA SER A 132 -1.17 -6.68 -6.08
C SER A 132 -1.98 -7.90 -5.64
N GLN A 133 -2.11 -8.92 -6.48
CA GLN A 133 -2.78 -10.17 -6.11
C GLN A 133 -2.08 -10.91 -4.96
N SER A 134 -0.74 -10.90 -4.98
CA SER A 134 0.06 -11.49 -3.90
C SER A 134 -0.17 -10.77 -2.57
N VAL A 135 -0.21 -9.43 -2.60
CA VAL A 135 -0.42 -8.59 -1.41
C VAL A 135 -1.79 -8.84 -0.77
N VAL A 136 -2.88 -8.77 -1.55
CA VAL A 136 -4.24 -8.95 -1.01
C VAL A 136 -4.43 -10.36 -0.46
N ARG A 137 -3.91 -11.40 -1.15
CA ARG A 137 -3.95 -12.78 -0.66
C ARG A 137 -3.21 -12.93 0.67
N ARG A 138 -2.02 -12.35 0.80
CA ARG A 138 -1.24 -12.38 2.07
C ARG A 138 -1.85 -11.55 3.20
N CYS A 139 -2.76 -10.63 2.88
CA CYS A 139 -3.53 -9.88 3.87
C CYS A 139 -4.84 -10.58 4.26
N GLY A 140 -5.06 -11.81 3.82
CA GLY A 140 -6.22 -12.62 4.19
C GLY A 140 -7.46 -12.37 3.33
N PHE A 141 -7.36 -11.59 2.25
CA PHE A 141 -8.47 -11.47 1.31
C PHE A 141 -8.68 -12.79 0.55
N THR A 142 -9.94 -13.10 0.29
CA THR A 142 -10.37 -14.24 -0.52
C THR A 142 -10.89 -13.73 -1.86
N LEU A 143 -10.43 -14.31 -2.98
CA LEU A 143 -11.01 -14.04 -4.29
C LEU A 143 -12.42 -14.65 -4.34
N VAL A 144 -13.43 -13.82 -4.60
CA VAL A 144 -14.84 -14.24 -4.62
C VAL A 144 -15.47 -14.17 -6.00
N ASP A 145 -14.93 -13.35 -6.90
CA ASP A 145 -15.47 -13.18 -8.25
C ASP A 145 -14.43 -12.65 -9.24
N LEU A 146 -14.74 -12.74 -10.53
CA LEU A 146 -14.00 -12.14 -11.64
C LEU A 146 -14.92 -11.20 -12.42
N GLU A 147 -14.54 -9.94 -12.55
CA GLU A 147 -15.29 -8.91 -13.27
C GLU A 147 -14.55 -8.51 -14.55
N GLN A 148 -15.27 -8.34 -15.65
CA GLN A 148 -14.74 -7.71 -16.86
C GLN A 148 -15.02 -6.20 -16.80
N ARG A 149 -13.98 -5.38 -16.91
CA ARG A 149 -14.11 -3.92 -16.90
C ARG A 149 -13.38 -3.30 -18.09
N GLU A 150 -14.05 -2.34 -18.72
CA GLU A 150 -13.43 -1.54 -19.76
C GLU A 150 -12.32 -0.67 -19.16
N TRP A 151 -11.11 -0.78 -19.72
CA TRP A 151 -9.95 0.03 -19.34
C TRP A 151 -9.96 1.37 -20.11
N PRO A 152 -9.45 2.49 -19.56
CA PRO A 152 -9.48 3.79 -20.21
C PRO A 152 -8.56 3.73 -21.44
N ALA A 153 -9.02 4.29 -22.55
CA ALA A 153 -8.32 4.20 -23.83
C ALA A 153 -6.89 4.78 -23.74
N ASP A 154 -6.73 5.86 -22.97
CA ASP A 154 -5.47 6.52 -22.61
C ASP A 154 -4.50 5.65 -21.80
N LYS A 155 -4.94 4.49 -21.30
CA LYS A 155 -4.14 3.54 -20.51
C LYS A 155 -4.02 2.17 -21.17
N GLY A 156 -4.07 2.16 -22.49
CA GLY A 156 -4.01 0.96 -23.31
C GLY A 156 -5.36 0.32 -23.62
N GLY A 157 -6.45 0.85 -23.03
CA GLY A 157 -7.83 0.47 -23.38
C GLY A 157 -8.17 -1.01 -23.22
N GLY A 158 -9.32 -1.37 -23.79
CA GLY A 158 -9.79 -2.75 -23.90
C GLY A 158 -10.44 -3.31 -22.65
N MET A 159 -11.02 -4.51 -22.76
CA MET A 159 -11.60 -5.21 -21.61
C MET A 159 -10.50 -5.88 -20.79
N ARG A 160 -10.46 -5.59 -19.49
CA ARG A 160 -9.56 -6.23 -18.53
C ARG A 160 -10.35 -6.99 -17.49
N GLU A 161 -9.79 -8.12 -17.07
CA GLU A 161 -10.35 -8.93 -16.01
C GLU A 161 -9.78 -8.49 -14.65
N LEU A 162 -10.68 -8.27 -13.69
CA LEU A 162 -10.38 -7.88 -12.32
C LEU A 162 -10.83 -9.00 -11.39
N GLY A 163 -9.96 -9.42 -10.49
CA GLY A 163 -10.35 -10.21 -9.33
C GLY A 163 -11.02 -9.32 -8.29
N LEU A 164 -12.18 -9.77 -7.80
CA LEU A 164 -12.87 -9.20 -6.65
C LEU A 164 -12.43 -9.93 -5.38
N TRP A 165 -11.68 -9.26 -4.54
CA TRP A 165 -11.09 -9.83 -3.33
C TRP A 165 -11.82 -9.28 -2.11
N VAL A 166 -12.29 -10.16 -1.22
CA VAL A 166 -13.06 -9.78 -0.03
C VAL A 166 -12.32 -10.20 1.24
N LEU A 167 -12.26 -9.29 2.22
CA LEU A 167 -11.81 -9.56 3.58
C LEU A 167 -12.96 -9.29 4.55
N ASP A 168 -13.35 -10.31 5.30
CA ASP A 168 -14.30 -10.21 6.41
C ASP A 168 -13.57 -9.76 7.67
N LEU A 169 -13.85 -8.55 8.12
CA LEU A 169 -13.17 -7.93 9.25
C LEU A 169 -13.62 -8.49 10.61
N LYS A 170 -14.81 -9.10 10.69
CA LYS A 170 -15.29 -9.76 11.92
C LYS A 170 -14.41 -10.94 12.31
N ARG A 171 -13.81 -11.60 11.31
CA ARG A 171 -12.86 -12.70 11.51
C ARG A 171 -11.46 -12.25 11.90
N VAL A 172 -11.12 -10.98 11.68
CA VAL A 172 -9.81 -10.41 12.02
C VAL A 172 -9.76 -9.98 13.50
N GLY A 173 -10.88 -9.49 14.04
CA GLY A 173 -10.97 -9.02 15.44
C GLY A 173 -11.06 -10.11 16.51
N SER A 174 -11.44 -11.34 16.15
CA SER A 174 -11.65 -12.45 17.11
C SER A 174 -10.39 -13.22 17.49
N GLY A 175 -9.20 -12.77 17.06
CA GLY A 175 -7.94 -13.52 17.18
C GLY A 175 -6.95 -13.04 18.26
N SER A 176 -7.30 -12.08 19.13
CA SER A 176 -6.38 -11.55 20.16
C SER A 176 -6.57 -12.09 21.58
N GLU A 177 -7.25 -13.24 21.74
CA GLU A 177 -7.26 -13.98 22.99
C GLU A 177 -6.78 -15.42 22.74
N ALA A 178 -5.46 -15.61 22.75
CA ALA A 178 -4.80 -16.89 22.99
C ALA A 178 -3.35 -16.66 23.45
#